data_AF-A0A176RTE4-F1
#
_entry.id   AF-A0A176RTE4-F1
#
_cell.length_a   1.000
_cell.length_b   1.000
_cell.length_c   1.000
_cell.angle_alpha   90.00
_cell.angle_beta   90.00
_cell.angle_gamma   90.00
#
_symmetry.space_group_name_H-M   'P 1'
#
loop_
_entity.id
_entity.type
_entity.pdbx_description
1 polymer ?
#
loop_
_entity_poly.entity_id
_entity_poly.type
_entity_poly.pdbx_seq_one_letter_code
_entity_poly.pdbx_strand_id
1 'polypeptide(L)'
;MERLKHFRQEYQLEANDELWLMIDVDRWQDKKLSSVTKEAKASGFKLAISNPCFETWLLCHYILPTITTSSCKKITEQLGDELKKVHNSAYNKAKLNTDYFKPYVEQAVQNAKQLDNNPSTRWPNKVGTHVYKVVAQLVKGSI
;
A
#
# COMPACT_ATOMS: atom_id res chain seq x y z
N MET A 1 -17.93 -5.03 -7.57
CA MET A 1 -17.07 -5.98 -8.32
C MET A 1 -17.38 -6.06 -9.80
N GLU A 2 -18.57 -5.71 -10.27
CA GLU A 2 -18.93 -5.80 -11.71
C GLU A 2 -17.93 -5.10 -12.65
N ARG A 3 -17.47 -3.91 -12.29
CA ARG A 3 -16.43 -3.18 -13.05
C ARG A 3 -15.10 -3.93 -13.16
N LEU A 4 -14.74 -4.72 -12.14
CA LEU A 4 -13.51 -5.51 -12.09
C LEU A 4 -13.65 -6.84 -12.85
N LYS A 5 -14.83 -7.46 -12.82
CA LYS A 5 -15.15 -8.64 -13.63
C LYS A 5 -15.14 -8.30 -15.13
N HIS A 6 -15.73 -7.15 -15.48
CA HIS A 6 -15.69 -6.63 -16.84
C HIS A 6 -14.25 -6.38 -17.31
N PHE A 7 -13.43 -5.76 -16.46
CA PHE A 7 -12.01 -5.53 -16.74
C PHE A 7 -11.26 -6.85 -17.03
N ARG A 8 -11.51 -7.92 -16.26
CA ARG A 8 -10.87 -9.22 -16.52
C ARG A 8 -11.26 -9.82 -17.89
N GLN A 9 -12.50 -9.64 -18.32
CA GLN A 9 -12.99 -10.11 -19.61
C GLN A 9 -12.50 -9.25 -20.78
N GLU A 10 -12.45 -7.94 -20.58
CA GLU A 10 -12.05 -6.95 -21.58
C GLU A 10 -10.54 -7.02 -21.92
N TYR A 11 -9.69 -7.28 -20.93
CA TYR A 11 -8.23 -7.25 -21.09
C TYR A 11 -7.58 -8.63 -21.33
N GLN A 12 -8.37 -9.70 -21.53
CA GLN A 12 -7.88 -11.06 -21.87
C GLN A 12 -6.70 -11.53 -21.01
N LEU A 13 -6.77 -11.30 -19.70
CA LEU A 13 -5.65 -11.56 -18.79
C LEU A 13 -5.09 -12.97 -18.97
N GLU A 14 -3.79 -13.06 -19.19
CA GLU A 14 -3.08 -14.31 -19.33
C GLU A 14 -3.04 -15.06 -17.99
N ALA A 15 -2.71 -16.35 -18.03
CA ALA A 15 -2.66 -17.17 -16.81
C ALA A 15 -1.66 -16.65 -15.75
N ASN A 16 -0.68 -15.85 -16.17
CA ASN A 16 0.35 -15.28 -15.32
C ASN A 16 0.05 -13.86 -14.85
N ASP A 17 -1.06 -13.26 -15.28
CA ASP A 17 -1.43 -11.90 -14.87
C ASP A 17 -2.02 -11.88 -13.45
N GLU A 18 -1.63 -10.87 -12.68
CA GLU A 18 -2.11 -10.68 -11.32
C GLU A 18 -2.92 -9.40 -11.18
N LEU A 19 -4.16 -9.53 -10.68
CA LEU A 19 -4.98 -8.38 -10.32
C LEU A 19 -4.85 -8.07 -8.83
N TRP A 20 -4.48 -6.82 -8.53
CA TRP A 20 -4.31 -6.33 -7.16
C TRP A 20 -5.27 -5.19 -6.85
N LEU A 21 -5.93 -5.24 -5.69
CA LEU A 21 -6.69 -4.13 -5.14
C LEU A 21 -5.88 -3.43 -4.04
N MET A 22 -5.63 -2.14 -4.23
CA MET A 22 -5.01 -1.27 -3.24
C MET A 22 -6.08 -0.56 -2.42
N ILE A 23 -6.06 -0.72 -1.09
CA ILE A 23 -7.12 -0.23 -0.21
C ILE A 23 -6.52 0.46 1.02
N ASP A 24 -7.03 1.64 1.35
CA ASP A 24 -6.74 2.33 2.61
C ASP A 24 -7.75 1.90 3.69
N VAL A 25 -7.32 1.66 4.93
CA VAL A 25 -8.23 1.29 6.03
C VAL A 25 -9.12 2.46 6.45
N ASP A 26 -8.60 3.69 6.51
CA ASP A 26 -9.35 4.87 6.94
C ASP A 26 -10.60 5.17 6.09
N ARG A 27 -10.56 4.80 4.81
CA ARG A 27 -11.68 4.95 3.87
C ARG A 27 -12.80 3.93 4.07
N TRP A 28 -12.58 2.85 4.84
CA TRP A 28 -13.50 1.72 4.93
C TRP A 28 -13.82 1.38 6.39
N GLN A 29 -15.10 1.50 6.77
CA GLN A 29 -15.59 0.93 8.04
C GLN A 29 -15.33 -0.59 8.08
N ASP A 30 -14.91 -1.13 9.23
CA ASP A 30 -14.44 -2.52 9.38
C ASP A 30 -15.33 -3.60 8.73
N LYS A 31 -16.65 -3.44 8.84
CA LYS A 31 -17.63 -4.37 8.23
C LYS A 31 -17.51 -4.40 6.69
N LYS A 32 -17.30 -3.24 6.06
CA LYS A 32 -17.12 -3.13 4.61
C LYS A 32 -15.76 -3.66 4.15
N LEU A 33 -14.71 -3.47 4.96
CA LEU A 33 -13.39 -4.02 4.64
C LEU A 33 -13.41 -5.56 4.65
N SER A 34 -14.07 -6.16 5.65
CA SER A 34 -14.25 -7.61 5.73
C SER A 34 -15.01 -8.19 4.53
N SER A 35 -16.10 -7.54 4.08
CA SER A 35 -16.84 -8.00 2.90
C SER A 35 -16.02 -7.87 1.62
N VAL A 36 -15.35 -6.74 1.40
CA VAL A 36 -14.52 -6.51 0.22
C VAL A 36 -13.36 -7.49 0.15
N THR A 37 -12.67 -7.73 1.28
CA THR A 37 -11.55 -8.68 1.30
C THR A 37 -11.99 -10.11 0.97
N LYS A 38 -13.17 -10.54 1.42
CA LYS A 38 -13.75 -11.84 1.07
C LYS A 38 -14.12 -11.91 -0.40
N GLU A 39 -14.79 -10.90 -0.93
CA GLU A 39 -15.25 -10.87 -2.31
C GLU A 39 -14.09 -10.81 -3.30
N ALA A 40 -13.05 -10.02 -2.99
CA ALA A 40 -11.80 -9.95 -3.74
C ALA A 40 -11.13 -11.32 -3.85
N LYS A 41 -10.96 -12.01 -2.71
CA LYS A 41 -10.37 -13.34 -2.67
C LYS A 41 -11.19 -14.36 -3.47
N ALA A 42 -12.51 -14.34 -3.32
CA ALA A 42 -13.40 -15.23 -4.07
C ALA A 42 -13.35 -15.00 -5.59
N SER A 43 -13.03 -13.78 -6.00
CA SER A 43 -12.94 -13.40 -7.42
C SER A 43 -11.51 -13.48 -7.99
N GLY A 44 -10.54 -14.00 -7.22
CA GLY A 44 -9.15 -14.17 -7.64
C GLY A 44 -8.27 -12.92 -7.56
N PHE A 45 -8.74 -11.84 -6.91
CA PHE A 45 -7.95 -10.63 -6.70
C PHE A 45 -7.04 -10.78 -5.47
N LYS A 46 -5.82 -10.25 -5.61
CA LYS A 46 -4.88 -10.04 -4.51
C LYS A 46 -5.12 -8.68 -3.86
N LEU A 47 -4.65 -8.50 -2.62
CA LEU A 47 -4.93 -7.32 -1.80
C LEU A 47 -3.64 -6.68 -1.29
N ALA A 48 -3.53 -5.37 -1.47
CA ALA A 48 -2.49 -4.52 -0.91
C ALA A 48 -3.15 -3.44 -0.02
N ILE A 49 -3.28 -3.73 1.26
CA ILE A 49 -4.01 -2.89 2.21
C ILE A 49 -3.01 -2.06 3.02
N SER A 50 -3.26 -0.76 3.16
CA SER A 50 -2.49 0.17 3.98
C SER A 50 -3.31 0.66 5.16
N ASN A 51 -2.73 0.61 6.36
CA ASN A 51 -3.32 1.12 7.59
C ASN A 51 -2.41 2.23 8.16
N PRO A 52 -2.92 3.46 8.35
CA PRO A 52 -4.28 3.88 8.03
C PRO A 52 -4.51 4.19 6.54
N CYS A 53 -3.48 4.62 5.78
CA CYS A 53 -3.60 5.00 4.37
C CYS A 53 -2.34 4.72 3.56
N PHE A 54 -2.42 4.91 2.24
CA PHE A 54 -1.31 4.78 1.30
C PHE A 54 -0.06 5.57 1.68
N GLU A 55 -0.19 6.75 2.31
CA GLU A 55 0.95 7.52 2.78
C GLU A 55 1.83 6.74 3.78
N THR A 56 1.32 5.69 4.44
CA THR A 56 2.16 4.77 5.24
C THR A 56 3.24 4.10 4.39
N TRP A 57 2.91 3.70 3.15
CA TRP A 57 3.89 3.16 2.20
C TRP A 57 4.93 4.20 1.78
N LEU A 58 4.50 5.44 1.55
CA LEU A 58 5.42 6.53 1.20
C LEU A 58 6.38 6.83 2.35
N LEU A 59 5.89 6.85 3.59
CA LEU A 59 6.72 7.08 4.78
C LEU A 59 7.78 5.99 4.97
N CYS A 60 7.45 4.73 4.67
CA CYS A 60 8.40 3.61 4.72
C CYS A 60 9.66 3.83 3.87
N HIS A 61 9.63 4.69 2.84
CA HIS A 61 10.82 4.99 2.03
C HIS A 61 11.89 5.75 2.82
N TYR A 62 11.51 6.52 3.85
CA TYR A 62 12.46 7.33 4.60
C TYR A 62 12.76 6.73 5.97
N ILE A 63 11.74 6.22 6.66
CA ILE A 63 11.85 5.76 8.04
C ILE A 63 10.99 4.52 8.30
N LEU A 64 11.29 3.79 9.38
CA LEU A 64 10.36 2.84 9.97
C LEU A 64 9.35 3.63 10.82
N PRO A 65 8.06 3.70 10.44
CA PRO A 65 7.04 4.41 11.21
C PRO A 65 6.93 3.85 12.64
N THR A 66 7.11 4.71 13.63
CA THR A 66 6.94 4.36 15.06
C THR A 66 5.59 4.81 15.61
N ILE A 67 4.82 5.60 14.86
CA ILE A 67 3.51 6.04 15.29
C ILE A 67 2.55 4.85 15.36
N THR A 68 1.76 4.80 16.44
CA THR A 68 0.74 3.77 16.65
C THR A 68 -0.68 4.26 16.31
N THR A 69 -0.80 5.41 15.63
CA THR A 69 -2.07 6.07 15.36
C THR A 69 -2.76 5.54 14.10
N SER A 70 -4.09 5.46 14.12
CA SER A 70 -4.92 5.23 12.93
C SER A 70 -5.20 6.50 12.13
N SER A 71 -4.51 7.62 12.41
CA SER A 71 -4.75 8.90 11.75
C SER A 71 -3.88 9.09 10.50
N CYS A 72 -4.51 9.15 9.32
CA CYS A 72 -3.85 9.49 8.06
C CYS A 72 -3.20 10.87 8.08
N LYS A 73 -3.80 11.82 8.80
CA LYS A 73 -3.26 13.16 8.95
C LYS A 73 -1.87 13.13 9.59
N LYS A 74 -1.70 12.39 10.69
CA LYS A 74 -0.40 12.25 11.38
C LYS A 74 0.66 11.56 10.51
N ILE A 75 0.26 10.55 9.74
CA ILE A 75 1.17 9.89 8.78
C ILE A 75 1.60 10.88 7.69
N THR A 76 0.66 11.69 7.18
CA THR A 76 0.92 12.68 6.15
C THR A 76 1.81 13.83 6.66
N GLU A 77 1.61 14.26 7.90
CA GLU A 77 2.46 15.27 8.56
C GLU A 77 3.90 14.78 8.67
N GLN A 78 4.13 13.56 9.18
CA GLN A 78 5.48 12.99 9.26
C GLN A 78 6.13 12.80 7.89
N LEU A 79 5.36 12.35 6.90
CA LEU A 79 5.87 12.27 5.53
C LEU A 79 6.27 13.66 5.01
N GLY A 80 5.48 14.68 5.30
CA GLY A 80 5.81 16.07 4.99
C GLY A 80 7.12 16.52 5.63
N ASP A 81 7.33 16.20 6.91
CA ASP A 81 8.55 16.53 7.65
C ASP A 81 9.79 15.86 7.04
N GLU A 82 9.70 14.56 6.70
CA GLU A 82 10.81 13.84 6.07
C GLU A 82 11.12 14.39 4.66
N LEU A 83 10.09 14.68 3.85
CA LEU A 83 10.29 15.31 2.53
C LEU A 83 10.89 16.71 2.65
N LYS A 84 10.49 17.47 3.67
CA LYS A 84 11.03 18.81 3.91
C LYS A 84 12.49 18.72 4.35
N LYS A 85 12.84 17.74 5.18
CA LYS A 85 14.21 17.51 5.66
C LYS A 85 15.14 17.02 4.56
N VAL A 86 14.72 16.06 3.74
CA VAL A 86 15.59 15.40 2.74
C VAL A 86 15.62 16.16 1.41
N HIS A 87 14.48 16.73 0.98
CA HIS A 87 14.33 17.32 -0.35
C HIS A 87 14.00 18.82 -0.32
N ASN A 88 13.92 19.45 0.86
CA ASN A 88 13.44 20.83 1.02
C ASN A 88 12.05 21.07 0.37
N SER A 89 11.23 20.03 0.29
CA SER A 89 9.96 20.03 -0.45
C SER A 89 8.78 19.66 0.44
N ALA A 90 7.59 20.13 0.10
CA ALA A 90 6.35 19.78 0.81
C ALA A 90 5.66 18.58 0.13
N TYR A 91 4.98 17.75 0.92
CA TYR A 91 4.15 16.69 0.37
C TYR A 91 2.99 17.27 -0.45
N ASN A 92 2.85 16.82 -1.69
CA ASN A 92 1.72 17.16 -2.55
C ASN A 92 1.09 15.89 -3.13
N LYS A 93 -0.07 15.51 -2.60
CA LYS A 93 -0.79 14.30 -3.02
C LYS A 93 -1.22 14.32 -4.49
N ALA A 94 -1.55 15.50 -5.03
CA ALA A 94 -1.97 15.65 -6.43
C ALA A 94 -0.79 15.66 -7.42
N LYS A 95 0.42 15.97 -6.93
CA LYS A 95 1.64 16.07 -7.73
C LYS A 95 2.80 15.37 -6.99
N LEU A 96 2.64 14.08 -6.79
CA LEU A 96 3.67 13.27 -6.13
C LEU A 96 4.92 13.20 -7.02
N ASN A 97 6.04 13.72 -6.53
CA ASN A 97 7.32 13.55 -7.23
C ASN A 97 7.88 12.15 -6.93
N THR A 98 7.75 11.24 -7.89
CA THR A 98 8.21 9.85 -7.72
C THR A 98 9.72 9.72 -7.57
N ASP A 99 10.50 10.68 -8.07
CA ASP A 99 11.97 10.62 -8.02
C ASP A 99 12.51 10.73 -6.61
N TYR A 100 11.73 11.29 -5.68
CA TYR A 100 12.07 11.31 -4.25
C TYR A 100 12.03 9.92 -3.62
N PHE A 101 11.20 9.02 -4.16
CA PHE A 101 10.94 7.70 -3.56
C PHE A 101 11.70 6.57 -4.26
N LYS A 102 11.91 6.65 -5.58
CA LYS A 102 12.56 5.60 -6.39
C LYS A 102 13.88 5.06 -5.79
N PRO A 103 14.81 5.90 -5.27
CA PRO A 103 16.07 5.41 -4.71
C PRO A 103 15.90 4.56 -3.44
N TYR A 104 14.76 4.67 -2.76
CA TYR A 104 14.52 4.07 -1.44
C TYR A 104 13.49 2.94 -1.46
N VAL A 105 13.15 2.39 -2.64
CA VAL A 105 12.14 1.33 -2.76
C VAL A 105 12.52 0.09 -1.96
N GLU A 106 13.79 -0.32 -1.96
CA GLU A 106 14.26 -1.46 -1.17
C GLU A 106 14.10 -1.23 0.33
N GLN A 107 14.45 -0.02 0.80
CA GLN A 107 14.24 0.40 2.19
C GLN A 107 12.74 0.37 2.56
N ALA A 108 11.88 0.85 1.66
CA ALA A 108 10.43 0.81 1.86
C ALA A 108 9.90 -0.61 2.00
N VAL A 109 10.39 -1.54 1.18
CA VAL A 109 10.05 -2.97 1.29
C VAL A 109 10.49 -3.54 2.63
N GLN A 110 11.72 -3.25 3.07
CA GLN A 110 12.24 -3.73 4.35
C GLN A 110 11.42 -3.18 5.54
N ASN A 111 11.18 -1.88 5.56
CA ASN A 111 10.39 -1.23 6.62
C ASN A 111 8.95 -1.76 6.65
N ALA A 112 8.30 -1.89 5.48
CA ALA A 112 6.94 -2.40 5.42
C ALA A 112 6.83 -3.87 5.88
N LYS A 113 7.83 -4.72 5.56
CA LYS A 113 7.90 -6.10 6.08
C LYS A 113 8.05 -6.11 7.60
N GLN A 114 8.84 -5.20 8.16
CA GLN A 114 9.03 -5.10 9.61
C GLN A 114 7.76 -4.64 10.34
N LEU A 115 6.90 -3.84 9.69
CA LEU A 115 5.59 -3.47 10.24
C LEU A 115 4.56 -4.61 10.17
N ASP A 116 4.70 -5.52 9.20
CA ASP A 116 3.82 -6.68 8.98
C ASP A 116 4.13 -7.83 9.94
N ASN A 117 3.95 -7.57 11.25
CA ASN A 117 4.28 -8.48 12.35
C ASN A 117 3.37 -9.72 12.43
N ASN A 118 2.27 -9.76 11.66
CA ASN A 118 1.41 -10.93 11.57
C ASN A 118 0.89 -11.12 10.15
N PRO A 119 1.67 -11.76 9.26
CA PRO A 119 1.30 -11.93 7.86
C PRO A 119 0.03 -12.76 7.63
N SER A 120 -0.46 -13.46 8.67
CA SER A 120 -1.71 -14.23 8.60
C SER A 120 -2.97 -13.36 8.65
N THR A 121 -2.86 -12.10 9.09
CA THR A 121 -4.00 -11.19 9.10
C THR A 121 -4.31 -10.69 7.69
N ARG A 122 -5.60 -10.48 7.41
CA ARG A 122 -6.05 -10.02 6.08
C ARG A 122 -5.55 -8.61 5.74
N TRP A 123 -5.33 -7.78 6.76
CA TRP A 123 -4.75 -6.44 6.67
C TRP A 123 -3.96 -6.11 7.94
N PRO A 124 -3.11 -5.07 7.93
CA PRO A 124 -2.39 -4.64 9.13
C PRO A 124 -3.36 -4.14 10.20
N ASN A 125 -3.33 -4.71 11.41
CA ASN A 125 -4.15 -4.25 12.54
C ASN A 125 -3.55 -3.02 13.26
N LYS A 126 -2.28 -2.72 12.97
CA LYS A 126 -1.54 -1.53 13.41
C LYS A 126 -1.07 -0.77 12.17
N VAL A 127 -0.41 0.37 12.37
CA VAL A 127 0.24 1.11 11.28
C VAL A 127 1.14 0.18 10.49
N GLY A 128 0.89 0.07 9.19
CA GLY A 128 1.57 -0.86 8.31
C GLY A 128 0.97 -0.87 6.92
N THR A 129 1.61 -1.55 5.99
CA THR A 129 1.15 -1.63 4.59
C THR A 129 1.57 -2.94 3.95
N HIS A 130 0.70 -3.47 3.08
CA HIS A 130 0.98 -4.64 2.24
C HIS A 130 1.44 -4.26 0.83
N VAL A 131 1.65 -2.98 0.51
CA VAL A 131 2.10 -2.55 -0.84
C VAL A 131 3.43 -3.22 -1.23
N TYR A 132 4.30 -3.53 -0.26
CA TYR A 132 5.53 -4.28 -0.50
C TYR A 132 5.30 -5.65 -1.17
N LYS A 133 4.13 -6.27 -0.97
CA LYS A 133 3.78 -7.56 -1.61
C LYS A 133 3.62 -7.40 -3.11
N VAL A 134 3.12 -6.24 -3.57
CA VAL A 134 3.02 -5.89 -5.01
C VAL A 134 4.40 -5.67 -5.58
N VAL A 135 5.21 -4.83 -4.92
CA VAL A 135 6.58 -4.52 -5.36
C VAL A 135 7.42 -5.80 -5.45
N ALA A 136 7.28 -6.71 -4.49
CA ALA A 136 7.98 -8.00 -4.52
C ALA A 136 7.58 -8.88 -5.72
N GLN A 137 6.37 -8.77 -6.27
CA GLN A 137 6.01 -9.47 -7.51
C GLN A 137 6.63 -8.79 -8.73
N LEU A 138 6.60 -7.45 -8.78
CA LEU A 138 7.19 -6.69 -9.88
C LEU A 138 8.70 -6.91 -9.99
N VAL A 139 9.41 -6.96 -8.87
CA VAL A 139 10.86 -7.20 -8.86
C VAL A 139 11.20 -8.65 -9.23
N LYS A 140 10.38 -9.63 -8.85
CA LYS A 140 10.57 -11.04 -9.24
C LYS A 140 10.40 -11.27 -10.74
N GLY A 141 9.59 -10.45 -11.42
CA GLY A 141 9.41 -10.51 -12.88
C GLY A 141 10.50 -9.82 -13.69
N SER A 142 11.47 -9.16 -13.03
CA SER A 142 12.58 -8.44 -13.68
C SER A 142 13.89 -9.26 -13.72
N ILE A 143 13.82 -10.57 -13.44
CA ILE A 143 14.95 -11.51 -13.46
C ILE A 143 14.61 -12.67 -14.39
#